data_AF-A0A8E0M8F3-F1
#
_entry.id   AF-A0A8E0M8F3-F1
#
_cell.length_a   1.000
_cell.length_b   1.000
_cell.length_c   1.000
_cell.angle_alpha   90.00
_cell.angle_beta   90.00
_cell.angle_gamma   90.00
#
_symmetry.space_group_name_H-M   'P 1'
#
loop_
_entity.id
_entity.type
_entity.pdbx_description
1 polymer ?
#
loop_
_entity_poly.entity_id
_entity_poly.type
_entity_poly.pdbx_seq_one_letter_code
_entity_poly.pdbx_strand_id
1 'polypeptide(L)'
;MSLASFLKTMPIAANGNPYQGFGGTPYAVVDGVYQSIFPSAFTPWVAGFGGASNISGSSLDGIIRQIAAGNPVVAWVTLNYQGPQWHRYDWGNGIDNAHVVTVDGYNGDSMHIVDPENGTYWISKSAFNAAYSYMKFAVAIS
;
A
#
# COMPACT_ATOMS: atom_id res chain seq x y z
N MET A 1 -20.49 -0.54 -8.16
CA MET A 1 -20.37 -0.78 -6.69
C MET A 1 -20.11 0.56 -6.02
N SER A 2 -20.67 0.85 -4.85
CA SER A 2 -20.30 2.05 -4.08
C SER A 2 -19.05 1.77 -3.23
N LEU A 3 -18.32 2.82 -2.83
CA LEU A 3 -17.16 2.68 -1.93
C LEU A 3 -17.54 1.98 -0.61
N ALA A 4 -18.69 2.34 -0.03
CA ALA A 4 -19.16 1.71 1.20
C ALA A 4 -19.47 0.22 1.02
N SER A 5 -20.08 -0.17 -0.11
CA SER A 5 -20.33 -1.59 -0.41
C SER A 5 -19.03 -2.35 -0.71
N PHE A 6 -18.04 -1.71 -1.31
CA PHE A 6 -16.71 -2.28 -1.54
C PHE A 6 -15.99 -2.55 -0.21
N LEU A 7 -15.89 -1.56 0.68
CA LEU A 7 -15.19 -1.70 1.97
C LEU A 7 -15.82 -2.77 2.88
N LYS A 8 -17.12 -3.03 2.76
CA LYS A 8 -17.80 -4.13 3.47
C LYS A 8 -17.34 -5.53 3.05
N THR A 9 -16.69 -5.68 1.90
CA THR A 9 -16.14 -6.97 1.44
C THR A 9 -14.70 -7.20 1.90
N MET A 10 -14.07 -6.19 2.50
CA MET A 10 -12.68 -6.27 2.94
C MET A 10 -12.53 -7.30 4.07
N PRO A 11 -11.55 -8.22 3.99
CA PRO A 11 -11.27 -9.12 5.10
C PRO A 11 -10.79 -8.31 6.31
N ILE A 12 -11.33 -8.59 7.49
CA ILE A 12 -10.90 -7.99 8.76
C ILE A 12 -10.16 -9.05 9.56
N ALA A 13 -8.95 -8.73 10.04
CA ALA A 13 -8.16 -9.64 10.85
C ALA A 13 -8.63 -9.59 12.31
N ALA A 14 -9.21 -10.67 12.81
CA ALA A 14 -9.73 -10.75 14.19
C ALA A 14 -8.65 -10.55 15.27
N ASN A 15 -7.40 -10.87 14.96
CA ASN A 15 -6.22 -10.71 15.82
C ASN A 15 -5.39 -9.45 15.49
N GLY A 16 -5.89 -8.57 14.62
CA GLY A 16 -5.17 -7.36 14.20
C GLY A 16 -3.95 -7.63 13.30
N ASN A 17 -3.75 -8.84 12.78
CA ASN A 17 -2.62 -9.17 11.92
C ASN A 17 -2.87 -8.70 10.47
N PRO A 18 -2.14 -7.68 9.97
CA PRO A 18 -2.36 -7.11 8.64
C PRO A 18 -2.07 -8.10 7.49
N TYR A 19 -1.33 -9.17 7.74
CA TYR A 19 -1.09 -10.24 6.76
C TYR A 19 -2.31 -11.12 6.51
N GLN A 20 -3.32 -11.10 7.40
CA GLN A 20 -4.52 -11.95 7.34
C GLN A 20 -5.79 -11.17 6.96
N GLY A 21 -5.76 -9.85 7.04
CA GLY A 21 -6.88 -8.95 6.77
C GLY A 21 -6.55 -7.55 7.27
N PHE A 22 -7.48 -6.60 7.15
CA PHE A 22 -7.32 -5.27 7.72
C PHE A 22 -7.31 -5.33 9.26
N GLY A 23 -6.30 -4.72 9.89
CA GLY A 23 -6.20 -4.62 11.34
C GLY A 23 -7.20 -3.61 11.91
N GLY A 24 -8.11 -4.06 12.77
CA GLY A 24 -9.12 -3.19 13.37
C GLY A 24 -10.25 -2.81 12.41
N THR A 25 -10.44 -1.51 12.15
CA THR A 25 -11.51 -1.00 11.29
C THR A 25 -11.00 0.13 10.38
N PRO A 26 -11.44 0.22 9.11
CA PRO A 26 -11.09 1.34 8.24
C PRO A 26 -11.93 2.60 8.51
N TYR A 27 -12.90 2.55 9.43
CA TYR A 27 -13.91 3.61 9.60
C TYR A 27 -13.61 4.59 10.74
N ALA A 28 -12.64 4.29 11.60
CA ALA A 28 -12.27 5.11 12.75
C ALA A 28 -10.82 4.81 13.17
N VAL A 29 -10.16 5.75 13.84
CA VAL A 29 -8.84 5.53 14.44
C VAL A 29 -8.99 4.69 15.71
N VAL A 30 -8.20 3.63 15.86
CA VAL A 30 -8.20 2.72 17.00
C VAL A 30 -6.80 2.68 17.61
N ASP A 31 -6.69 3.16 18.85
CA ASP A 31 -5.42 3.21 19.56
C ASP A 31 -4.84 1.81 19.82
N GLY A 32 -3.52 1.67 19.68
CA GLY A 32 -2.81 0.40 19.87
C GLY A 32 -3.03 -0.67 18.79
N VAL A 33 -3.76 -0.38 17.71
CA VAL A 33 -3.99 -1.31 16.60
C VAL A 33 -3.25 -0.84 15.35
N TYR A 34 -2.50 -1.74 14.70
CA TYR A 34 -1.90 -1.46 13.41
C TYR A 34 -2.96 -1.47 12.30
N GLN A 35 -3.50 -0.31 11.97
CA GLN A 35 -4.61 -0.16 11.01
C GLN A 35 -4.13 -0.18 9.57
N SER A 36 -3.88 -1.38 9.05
CA SER A 36 -3.50 -1.60 7.66
C SER A 36 -3.92 -2.99 7.20
N ILE A 37 -3.79 -3.22 5.90
CA ILE A 37 -3.87 -4.54 5.27
C ILE A 37 -2.62 -4.70 4.40
N PHE A 38 -1.96 -5.85 4.46
CA PHE A 38 -0.74 -6.12 3.71
C PHE A 38 -1.00 -6.94 2.44
N PRO A 39 -0.04 -6.97 1.49
CA PRO A 39 -0.24 -7.60 0.18
C PRO A 39 -0.79 -9.03 0.20
N SER A 40 -0.43 -9.84 1.20
CA SER A 40 -0.90 -11.23 1.33
C SER A 40 -2.41 -11.35 1.50
N ALA A 41 -3.04 -10.41 2.21
CA ALA A 41 -4.50 -10.36 2.39
C ALA A 41 -5.16 -9.41 1.40
N PHE A 42 -4.50 -8.31 1.03
CA PHE A 42 -5.02 -7.31 0.10
C PHE A 42 -5.21 -7.89 -1.30
N THR A 43 -4.18 -8.55 -1.86
CA THR A 43 -4.20 -9.05 -3.25
C THR A 43 -5.39 -9.96 -3.56
N PRO A 44 -5.65 -11.05 -2.79
CA PRO A 44 -6.79 -11.92 -3.09
C PRO A 44 -8.14 -11.22 -2.91
N TRP A 45 -8.24 -10.24 -2.00
CA TRP A 45 -9.46 -9.45 -1.85
C TRP A 45 -9.72 -8.58 -3.08
N VAL A 46 -8.73 -7.78 -3.52
CA VAL A 46 -8.93 -6.89 -4.67
C VAL A 46 -9.01 -7.64 -6.00
N ALA A 47 -8.42 -8.83 -6.10
CA ALA A 47 -8.56 -9.71 -7.26
C ALA A 47 -10.02 -10.14 -7.55
N GLY A 48 -10.92 -10.01 -6.56
CA GLY A 48 -12.36 -10.22 -6.75
C GLY A 48 -13.05 -9.13 -7.58
N PHE A 49 -12.37 -8.01 -7.85
CA PHE A 49 -12.93 -6.83 -8.53
C PHE A 49 -12.18 -6.45 -9.82
N GLY A 50 -11.04 -7.09 -10.10
CA GLY A 50 -10.18 -6.82 -11.24
C GLY A 50 -8.93 -7.69 -11.19
N GLY A 51 -8.03 -7.55 -12.16
CA GLY A 51 -6.73 -8.22 -12.10
C GLY A 51 -5.88 -7.60 -10.99
N ALA A 52 -5.26 -8.44 -10.17
CA ALA A 52 -4.32 -8.00 -9.15
C ALA A 52 -3.18 -9.01 -9.02
N SER A 53 -1.95 -8.49 -8.98
CA SER A 53 -0.74 -9.29 -8.86
C SER A 53 0.15 -8.75 -7.76
N ASN A 54 0.43 -9.57 -6.75
CA ASN A 54 1.40 -9.23 -5.71
C ASN A 54 2.80 -9.21 -6.31
N ILE A 55 3.41 -8.03 -6.39
CA ILE A 55 4.76 -7.80 -6.90
C ILE A 55 5.72 -7.36 -5.79
N SER A 56 5.37 -7.62 -4.53
CA SER A 56 6.21 -7.29 -3.37
C SER A 56 7.62 -7.88 -3.53
N GLY A 57 8.63 -7.10 -3.12
CA GLY A 57 10.05 -7.40 -3.34
C GLY A 57 10.63 -6.83 -4.62
N SER A 58 9.80 -6.36 -5.56
CA SER A 58 10.25 -5.72 -6.81
C SER A 58 11.10 -4.47 -6.54
N SER A 59 12.05 -4.20 -7.43
CA SER A 59 12.76 -2.91 -7.47
C SER A 59 11.86 -1.79 -8.00
N LEU A 60 12.33 -0.53 -7.88
CA LEU A 60 11.67 0.61 -8.53
C LEU A 60 11.44 0.37 -10.04
N ASP A 61 12.41 -0.21 -10.75
CA ASP A 61 12.25 -0.55 -12.16
C ASP A 61 11.14 -1.59 -12.39
N GLY A 62 10.92 -2.51 -11.44
CA GLY A 62 9.79 -3.44 -11.47
C GLY A 62 8.44 -2.72 -11.40
N ILE A 63 8.33 -1.71 -10.54
CA ILE A 63 7.14 -0.84 -10.44
C ILE A 63 6.96 -0.04 -11.73
N ILE A 64 8.03 0.60 -12.24
CA ILE A 64 7.98 1.38 -13.48
C ILE A 64 7.55 0.51 -14.67
N ARG A 65 8.01 -0.75 -14.76
CA ARG A 65 7.58 -1.67 -15.82
C ARG A 65 6.09 -1.97 -15.78
N GLN A 66 5.48 -2.10 -14.58
CA GLN A 66 4.03 -2.28 -14.46
C GLN A 66 3.28 -1.04 -14.96
N ILE A 67 3.71 0.14 -14.52
CA ILE A 67 3.09 1.40 -14.94
C ILE A 67 3.22 1.59 -16.46
N ALA A 68 4.38 1.28 -17.04
CA ALA A 68 4.62 1.32 -18.48
C ALA A 68 3.74 0.33 -19.26
N ALA A 69 3.34 -0.78 -18.63
CA ALA A 69 2.40 -1.75 -19.19
C ALA A 69 0.92 -1.34 -19.01
N GLY A 70 0.65 -0.18 -18.42
CA GLY A 70 -0.70 0.30 -18.15
C GLY A 70 -1.30 -0.20 -16.83
N ASN A 71 -0.49 -0.82 -15.96
CA ASN A 71 -0.93 -1.37 -14.68
C ASN A 71 -0.52 -0.42 -13.53
N PRO A 72 -1.45 0.31 -12.90
CA PRO A 72 -1.16 1.08 -11.69
C PRO A 72 -0.70 0.16 -10.56
N VAL A 73 0.12 0.68 -9.65
CA VAL A 73 0.68 -0.08 -8.54
C VAL A 73 0.26 0.54 -7.21
N VAL A 74 -0.42 -0.24 -6.37
CA VAL A 74 -0.62 0.09 -4.95
C VAL A 74 0.66 -0.24 -4.21
N ALA A 75 1.26 0.74 -3.54
CA ALA A 75 2.53 0.60 -2.84
C ALA A 75 2.42 1.07 -1.38
N TRP A 76 3.08 0.34 -0.48
CA TRP A 76 3.23 0.76 0.91
C TRP A 76 4.55 1.52 1.04
N VAL A 77 4.47 2.74 1.54
CA VAL A 77 5.57 3.67 1.76
C VAL A 77 5.52 4.21 3.19
N THR A 78 6.49 5.01 3.60
CA THR A 78 6.37 5.81 4.82
C THR A 78 5.60 7.09 4.55
N LEU A 79 4.78 7.52 5.51
CA LEU A 79 4.02 8.76 5.49
C LEU A 79 4.96 9.95 5.26
N ASN A 80 4.58 10.83 4.33
CA ASN A 80 5.39 11.97 3.90
C ASN A 80 6.82 11.60 3.46
N TYR A 81 7.05 10.34 3.08
CA TYR A 81 8.34 9.80 2.64
C TYR A 81 9.47 9.99 3.65
N GLN A 82 9.12 10.02 4.94
CA GLN A 82 10.05 10.19 6.06
C GLN A 82 10.71 8.86 6.45
N GLY A 83 11.65 8.91 7.40
CA GLY A 83 12.20 7.70 8.01
C GLY A 83 11.13 6.86 8.72
N PRO A 84 11.32 5.54 8.86
CA PRO A 84 10.33 4.63 9.44
C PRO A 84 10.30 4.74 10.96
N GLN A 85 9.10 4.66 11.52
CA GLN A 85 8.86 4.54 12.95
C GLN A 85 8.52 3.08 13.27
N TRP A 86 9.52 2.31 13.67
CA TRP A 86 9.34 0.88 13.93
C TRP A 86 8.64 0.62 15.26
N HIS A 87 7.70 -0.32 15.23
CA HIS A 87 7.00 -0.80 16.41
C HIS A 87 6.90 -2.33 16.40
N ARG A 88 6.88 -2.93 17.60
CA ARG A 88 6.72 -4.38 17.78
C ARG A 88 5.28 -4.70 18.17
N TYR A 89 4.58 -5.38 17.29
CA TYR A 89 3.25 -5.93 17.50
C TYR A 89 3.32 -7.43 17.79
N ASP A 90 2.22 -8.01 18.28
CA ASP A 90 2.12 -9.45 18.54
C ASP A 90 2.34 -10.30 17.27
N TRP A 91 1.97 -9.77 16.11
CA TRP A 91 2.16 -10.43 14.81
C TRP A 91 3.54 -10.19 14.19
N GLY A 92 4.36 -9.27 14.71
CA GLY A 92 5.67 -8.94 14.15
C GLY A 92 6.04 -7.46 14.23
N ASN A 93 6.95 -7.03 13.36
CA ASN A 93 7.38 -5.63 13.30
C ASN A 93 6.52 -4.85 12.29
N GLY A 94 6.00 -3.71 12.70
CA GLY A 94 5.28 -2.75 11.85
C GLY A 94 5.99 -1.41 11.76
N ILE A 95 5.57 -0.58 10.82
CA ILE A 95 6.00 0.81 10.68
C ILE A 95 4.80 1.69 10.98
N ASP A 96 4.77 2.37 12.13
CA ASP A 96 3.60 3.12 12.60
C ASP A 96 3.23 4.28 11.66
N ASN A 97 4.24 4.89 11.03
CA ASN A 97 4.05 5.87 9.98
C ASN A 97 4.01 5.22 8.58
N ALA A 98 3.50 3.99 8.44
CA ALA A 98 3.24 3.42 7.12
C ALA A 98 2.07 4.14 6.46
N HIS A 99 2.15 4.30 5.14
CA HIS A 99 1.13 4.90 4.29
C HIS A 99 0.96 4.06 3.02
N VAL A 100 -0.23 4.07 2.43
CA VAL A 100 -0.53 3.32 1.22
C VAL A 100 -0.99 4.27 0.13
N VAL A 101 -0.29 4.24 -1.00
CA VAL A 101 -0.55 5.13 -2.13
C VAL A 101 -0.68 4.33 -3.42
N THR A 102 -1.33 4.90 -4.44
CA THR A 102 -1.31 4.35 -5.79
C THR A 102 -0.30 5.11 -6.64
N VAL A 103 0.49 4.39 -7.43
CA VAL A 103 1.44 4.93 -8.39
C VAL A 103 0.92 4.59 -9.79
N ASP A 104 0.55 5.60 -10.56
CA ASP A 104 -0.10 5.45 -11.86
C ASP A 104 0.69 6.11 -13.01
N GLY A 105 1.81 6.77 -12.70
CA GLY A 105 2.63 7.44 -13.70
C GLY A 105 4.09 7.58 -13.29
N TYR A 106 4.94 7.86 -14.28
CA TYR A 106 6.34 8.22 -14.07
C TYR A 106 6.81 9.14 -15.20
N ASN A 107 7.88 9.89 -14.93
CA ASN A 107 8.62 10.64 -15.94
C ASN A 107 10.13 10.43 -15.75
N GLY A 108 10.97 11.30 -16.31
CA GLY A 108 12.43 11.20 -16.23
C GLY A 108 12.94 10.99 -14.80
N ASP A 109 12.49 11.80 -13.86
CA ASP A 109 13.05 11.85 -12.50
C ASP A 109 12.03 11.57 -11.40
N SER A 110 10.74 11.48 -11.72
CA SER A 110 9.65 11.44 -10.73
C SER A 110 8.64 10.32 -10.99
N MET A 111 7.95 9.94 -9.92
CA MET A 111 6.77 9.08 -9.91
C MET A 111 5.53 9.98 -9.68
N HIS A 112 4.43 9.67 -10.37
CA HIS A 112 3.13 10.29 -10.10
C HIS A 112 2.38 9.44 -9.07
N ILE A 113 1.90 10.09 -8.03
CA ILE A 113 1.29 9.46 -6.87
C ILE A 113 -0.16 9.94 -6.78
N VAL A 114 -1.06 9.00 -6.60
CA VAL A 114 -2.46 9.22 -6.20
C VAL A 114 -2.56 8.80 -4.73
N ASP A 115 -2.54 9.81 -3.86
CA ASP A 115 -2.55 9.67 -2.42
C ASP A 115 -4.00 9.84 -1.90
N PRO A 116 -4.54 8.86 -1.16
CA PRO A 116 -5.90 8.95 -0.63
C PRO A 116 -6.10 10.09 0.39
N GLU A 117 -5.02 10.58 1.02
CA GLU A 117 -5.07 11.68 2.00
C GLU A 117 -4.79 13.05 1.36
N ASN A 118 -3.83 13.10 0.42
CA ASN A 118 -3.28 14.37 -0.08
C ASN A 118 -3.59 14.67 -1.56
N GLY A 119 -4.34 13.82 -2.25
CA GLY A 119 -4.63 13.98 -3.68
C GLY A 119 -3.46 13.54 -4.57
N THR A 120 -3.28 14.19 -5.72
CA THR A 120 -2.29 13.75 -6.72
C THR A 120 -1.07 14.66 -6.77
N TYR A 121 0.14 14.09 -6.81
CA TYR A 121 1.38 14.85 -6.90
C TYR A 121 2.53 14.05 -7.53
N TRP A 122 3.62 14.75 -7.82
CA TRP A 122 4.87 14.15 -8.30
C TRP A 122 5.91 14.16 -7.19
N ILE A 123 6.63 13.05 -7.04
CA ILE A 123 7.78 12.92 -6.14
C ILE A 123 8.97 12.34 -6.87
N SER A 124 10.19 12.71 -6.47
CA SER A 124 11.40 12.11 -7.05
C SER A 124 11.41 10.60 -6.87
N LYS A 125 11.94 9.90 -7.88
CA LYS A 125 12.17 8.45 -7.86
C LYS A 125 13.00 8.03 -6.65
N SER A 126 13.97 8.85 -6.24
CA SER A 126 14.83 8.57 -5.08
C SER A 126 14.05 8.59 -3.77
N ALA A 127 13.21 9.60 -3.54
CA ALA A 127 12.42 9.71 -2.31
C ALA A 127 11.35 8.62 -2.23
N PHE A 128 10.66 8.34 -3.35
CA PHE A 128 9.74 7.21 -3.43
C PHE A 128 10.46 5.89 -3.11
N ASN A 129 11.60 5.62 -3.76
CA ASN A 129 12.33 4.37 -3.56
C ASN A 129 12.87 4.22 -2.14
N ALA A 130 13.32 5.31 -1.50
CA ALA A 130 13.77 5.29 -0.12
C ALA A 130 12.63 4.87 0.83
N ALA A 131 11.45 5.48 0.70
CA ALA A 131 10.28 5.18 1.51
C ALA A 131 9.71 3.77 1.24
N TYR A 132 9.61 3.38 -0.02
CA TYR A 132 9.14 2.05 -0.44
C TYR A 132 10.08 0.93 0.04
N SER A 133 11.40 1.17 0.06
CA SER A 133 12.40 0.12 0.34
C SER A 133 12.33 -0.46 1.75
N TYR A 134 11.67 0.21 2.71
CA TYR A 134 11.51 -0.31 4.08
C TYR A 134 10.57 -1.53 4.14
N MET A 135 9.56 -1.57 3.28
CA MET A 135 8.58 -2.68 3.24
C MET A 135 8.71 -3.49 1.96
N LYS A 136 8.99 -2.82 0.83
CA LYS A 136 8.92 -3.39 -0.52
C LYS A 136 7.61 -4.10 -0.81
N PHE A 137 6.50 -3.57 -0.30
CA PHE A 137 5.18 -4.10 -0.54
C PHE A 137 4.54 -3.38 -1.71
N ALA A 138 4.13 -4.14 -2.73
CA ALA A 138 3.53 -3.59 -3.93
C ALA A 138 2.57 -4.59 -4.58
N VAL A 139 1.46 -4.08 -5.12
CA VAL A 139 0.45 -4.87 -5.84
C VAL A 139 0.09 -4.12 -7.13
N ALA A 140 0.30 -4.77 -8.27
CA ALA A 140 -0.09 -4.24 -9.58
C ALA A 140 -1.56 -4.56 -9.85
N ILE A 141 -2.28 -3.61 -10.44
CA ILE A 141 -3.70 -3.71 -10.78
C ILE A 141 -3.83 -3.74 -12.31
N SER A 142 -4.59 -4.68 -12.86
CA SER A 142 -4.74 -4.92 -14.32
C SER A 142 -6.15 -5.27 -14.75
#